data_AF-A0A842XMM9-F1
#
_entry.id   AF-A0A842XMM9-F1
#
_cell.length_a   1.000
_cell.length_b   1.000
_cell.length_c   1.000
_cell.angle_alpha   90.00
_cell.angle_beta   90.00
_cell.angle_gamma   90.00
#
_symmetry.space_group_name_H-M   'P 1'
#
loop_
_entity.id
_entity.type
_entity.pdbx_description
1 polymer ?
#
loop_
_entity_poly.entity_id
_entity_poly.type
_entity_poly.pdbx_seq_one_letter_code
_entity_poly.pdbx_strand_id
1 'polypeptide(L)' 'MKKEELLHIHLFLAQVMKYFEANGLNSDFKRYRELEISPFQIHRSKEEHKQAIFVLGIELAVKKTEPRS' A
#
# COMPACT_ATOMS: atom_id res chain seq x y z
N MET A 1 -9.67 10.01 11.79
CA MET A 1 -9.19 10.49 10.48
C MET A 1 -10.38 10.74 9.57
N LYS A 2 -10.37 11.87 8.86
CA LYS A 2 -11.36 12.21 7.83
C LYS A 2 -11.17 11.31 6.61
N LYS A 3 -12.22 11.15 5.78
CA LYS A 3 -12.15 10.28 4.59
C LYS A 3 -11.09 10.76 3.60
N GLU A 4 -11.03 12.07 3.40
CA GLU A 4 -10.06 12.72 2.52
C GLU A 4 -8.61 12.47 2.96
N GLU A 5 -8.33 12.54 4.26
CA GLU A 5 -7.01 12.20 4.81
C GLU A 5 -6.63 10.74 4.51
N LEU A 6 -7.59 9.81 4.64
CA LEU A 6 -7.35 8.39 4.30
C LEU A 6 -7.08 8.22 2.80
N LEU A 7 -7.84 8.90 1.93
CA LEU A 7 -7.60 8.85 0.48
C LEU A 7 -6.21 9.40 0.10
N HIS A 8 -5.80 10.51 0.71
CA HIS A 8 -4.46 11.09 0.49
C HIS A 8 -3.34 10.16 0.96
N ILE A 9 -3.48 9.55 2.13
CA ILE A 9 -2.48 8.60 2.64
C ILE A 9 -2.44 7.35 1.77
N HIS A 10 -3.60 6.82 1.38
CA HIS A 10 -3.68 5.67 0.49
C HIS A 10 -3.02 5.97 -0.87
N LEU A 11 -3.29 7.14 -1.45
CA LEU A 11 -2.65 7.58 -2.69
C LEU A 11 -1.13 7.66 -2.54
N PHE A 12 -0.65 8.28 -1.47
CA PHE A 12 0.77 8.41 -1.19
C PHE A 12 1.45 7.04 -1.07
N LEU A 13 0.91 6.12 -0.26
CA LEU A 13 1.49 4.79 -0.10
C LEU A 13 1.45 3.97 -1.40
N ALA A 14 0.40 4.12 -2.21
CA ALA A 14 0.34 3.50 -3.53
C ALA A 14 1.40 4.06 -4.50
N GLN A 15 1.77 5.34 -4.38
CA GLN A 15 2.89 5.92 -5.14
C GLN A 15 4.23 5.39 -4.66
N VAL A 16 4.43 5.28 -3.34
CA VAL A 16 5.63 4.66 -2.76
C VAL A 16 5.76 3.21 -3.20
N MET A 17 4.67 2.44 -3.17
CA MET A 17 4.62 1.07 -3.69
C MET A 17 5.13 0.99 -5.13
N LYS A 18 4.57 1.81 -6.04
CA LYS A 18 4.99 1.86 -7.44
C LYS A 18 6.47 2.21 -7.61
N TYR A 19 6.99 3.10 -6.77
CA TYR A 19 8.42 3.42 -6.76
C TYR A 19 9.26 2.19 -6.38
N PHE A 20 8.89 1.45 -5.33
CA PHE A 20 9.62 0.24 -4.94
C PHE A 20 9.57 -0.84 -6.03
N GLU A 21 8.41 -1.04 -6.67
CA GLU A 21 8.27 -1.99 -7.79
C GLU A 21 9.12 -1.60 -8.99
N ALA A 22 9.11 -0.31 -9.37
CA ALA A 22 9.90 0.19 -10.49
C ALA A 22 11.41 0.07 -10.26
N ASN A 23 11.86 0.03 -9.01
CA ASN A 23 13.26 -0.10 -8.64
C ASN A 23 13.64 -1.52 -8.17
N GLY A 24 12.71 -2.50 -8.24
CA GLY A 24 12.97 -3.88 -7.82
C GLY A 24 13.29 -4.05 -6.33
N LEU A 25 12.84 -3.13 -5.47
CA LEU A 25 13.25 -3.03 -4.07
C LEU A 25 12.40 -3.87 -3.09
N ASN A 26 11.22 -4.34 -3.50
CA ASN A 26 10.34 -5.08 -2.60
C ASN A 26 9.54 -6.19 -3.29
N SER A 27 8.82 -6.97 -2.46
CA SER A 27 7.82 -7.93 -2.89
C SER A 27 6.80 -7.30 -3.83
N ASP A 28 6.16 -8.17 -4.59
CA ASP A 28 5.00 -7.94 -5.44
C ASP A 28 3.73 -7.48 -4.71
N PHE A 29 3.80 -6.81 -3.54
CA PHE A 29 2.66 -6.22 -2.83
C PHE A 29 1.36 -7.05 -2.91
N LYS A 30 1.48 -8.37 -2.79
CA LYS A 30 0.43 -9.31 -3.19
C LYS A 30 -0.79 -9.15 -2.30
N ARG A 31 -0.57 -8.93 -1.00
CA ARG A 31 -1.67 -8.76 -0.03
C ARG A 31 -2.45 -7.49 -0.33
N TYR A 32 -1.77 -6.41 -0.72
CA TYR A 32 -2.46 -5.19 -1.14
C TYR A 32 -3.26 -5.42 -2.42
N ARG A 33 -2.69 -6.10 -3.42
CA ARG A 33 -3.40 -6.41 -4.68
C ARG A 33 -4.65 -7.26 -4.50
N GLU A 34 -4.62 -8.21 -3.57
CA GLU A 34 -5.77 -9.06 -3.22
C GLU A 34 -6.96 -8.28 -2.63
N LEU A 35 -6.74 -7.04 -2.14
CA LEU A 35 -7.83 -6.18 -1.67
C LEU A 35 -8.65 -5.56 -2.81
N GLU A 36 -8.14 -5.60 -4.05
CA GLU A 36 -8.78 -5.04 -5.25
C GLU A 36 -9.27 -3.60 -5.07
N ILE A 37 -8.51 -2.82 -4.29
CA ILE A 37 -8.82 -1.43 -3.96
C ILE A 37 -7.76 -0.47 -4.49
N SER A 38 -8.22 0.69 -4.94
CA SER A 38 -7.43 1.78 -5.48
C SER A 38 -7.73 3.08 -4.73
N PRO A 39 -6.75 3.98 -4.56
CA PRO A 39 -6.98 5.29 -3.95
C PRO A 39 -7.97 6.16 -4.72
N PHE A 40 -8.24 5.87 -5.99
CA PHE A 40 -9.21 6.60 -6.81
C PHE A 40 -10.66 6.16 -6.60
N GLN A 41 -10.91 5.05 -5.90
CA GLN A 41 -12.26 4.56 -5.61
C GLN A 41 -12.87 5.30 -4.42
N ILE A 42 -13.07 6.62 -4.56
CA ILE A 42 -13.54 7.52 -3.49
C ILE A 42 -14.92 7.16 -2.89
N HIS A 43 -15.69 6.29 -3.56
CA HIS A 43 -16.98 5.80 -3.08
C HIS A 43 -16.83 4.67 -2.06
N ARG A 44 -15.70 3.95 -2.04
CA ARG A 44 -15.40 2.88 -1.08
C ARG A 44 -15.39 3.40 0.36
N SER A 45 -15.58 2.51 1.31
CA SER A 45 -15.73 2.86 2.72
C SER A 45 -14.42 3.36 3.32
N LYS A 46 -14.52 4.09 4.44
CA LYS A 46 -13.34 4.50 5.22
C LYS A 46 -12.54 3.30 5.70
N GLU A 47 -13.23 2.20 6.05
CA GLU A 47 -12.59 1.02 6.62
C GLU A 47 -11.78 0.25 5.57
N GLU A 48 -12.30 0.12 4.35
CA GLU A 48 -11.56 -0.47 3.23
C GLU A 48 -10.28 0.34 2.92
N HIS A 49 -10.35 1.67 2.93
CA HIS A 49 -9.14 2.50 2.75
C HIS A 49 -8.15 2.38 3.91
N LYS A 50 -8.61 2.24 5.17
CA LYS A 50 -7.71 1.98 6.29
C LYS A 50 -7.03 0.62 6.16
N GLN A 51 -7.77 -0.41 5.77
CA GLN A 51 -7.22 -1.75 5.55
C GLN A 51 -6.14 -1.71 4.45
N ALA A 52 -6.41 -1.00 3.35
CA ALA A 52 -5.46 -0.79 2.28
C ALA A 52 -4.16 -0.11 2.76
N ILE A 53 -4.30 0.99 3.52
CA ILE A 53 -3.18 1.71 4.13
C ILE A 53 -2.38 0.80 5.06
N PHE A 54 -3.07 0.03 5.90
CA PHE A 54 -2.43 -0.87 6.85
C PHE A 54 -1.62 -1.96 6.14
N VAL A 55 -2.21 -2.61 5.14
CA VAL A 55 -1.54 -3.66 4.37
C VAL A 55 -0.34 -3.10 3.61
N LEU A 56 -0.50 -1.96 2.93
CA LEU A 56 0.62 -1.26 2.27
C LEU A 56 1.75 -0.92 3.25
N GLY A 57 1.41 -0.41 4.43
CA GLY A 57 2.39 -0.09 5.47
C GLY A 57 3.21 -1.30 5.92
N ILE A 58 2.55 -2.44 6.11
CA ILE A 58 3.23 -3.70 6.46
C ILE A 58 4.13 -4.17 5.31
N GLU A 59 3.62 -4.22 4.08
CA GLU A 59 4.42 -4.69 2.93
C GLU A 59 5.61 -3.76 2.64
N LEU A 60 5.47 -2.46 2.85
CA LEU A 60 6.57 -1.49 2.76
C LEU A 60 7.60 -1.64 3.89
N ALA A 61 7.17 -1.98 5.11
CA ALA A 61 8.06 -2.16 6.26
C ALA A 61 8.83 -3.49 6.21
N VAL A 62 8.28 -4.52 5.57
CA VAL A 62 8.96 -5.80 5.37
C VAL A 62 10.09 -5.61 4.37
N LYS A 63 11.32 -5.49 4.89
CA LYS A 63 12.53 -5.61 4.09
C LYS A 63 12.75 -7.10 3.82
N LYS A 64 12.74 -7.54 2.55
CA LYS A 64 13.40 -8.82 2.23
C LYS A 64 14.89 -8.63 2.50
N THR A 65 15.34 -9.02 3.68
CA THR A 65 16.75 -9.29 3.93
C THR A 65 17.13 -10.45 3.04
N GLU A 66 18.00 -10.23 2.05
CA GLU A 66 18.78 -11.34 1.49
C GLU A 66 19.43 -12.09 2.67
N PRO A 67 19.50 -13.42 2.65
CA PRO A 67 20.30 -14.14 3.63
C PRO A 67 21.71 -13.58 3.55
N ARG A 68 22.20 -13.00 4.65
CA ARG A 68 23.61 -12.62 4.78
C ARG A 68 24.40 -13.92 4.60
N SER A 69 25.09 -14.01 3.46
CA SER A 69 26.12 -15.02 3.16
C SER A 69 27.20 -15.03 4.23
#